data_AF-A0AAW9JUQ8-F1
#
_entry.id   AF-A0AAW9JUQ8-F1
#
_cell.length_a   1.000
_cell.length_b   1.000
_cell.length_c   1.000
_cell.angle_alpha   90.00
_cell.angle_beta   90.00
_cell.angle_gamma   90.00
#
_symmetry.space_group_name_H-M   'P 1'
#
loop_
_entity.id
_entity.type
_entity.pdbx_description
1 polymer ?
#
loop_
_entity_poly.entity_id
_entity_poly.type
_entity_poly.pdbx_seq_one_letter_code
_entity_poly.pdbx_strand_id
1 'polypeptide(L)'
;MIIVFGDGTVEETATEYVYRFSKTKLKQEAPFDRIKQTKSYLLPCTFAEIIRGDVILRYEKESHLLSFSRIQQENEAIKRKVVSRLVHLFQTHQETMLLPIPDNIFYTKKGEVKLMYQAMDHMPVTGFNRNDRLTHTKRLLAFAFSNESFEACMLQSVEMRNEFLQHIYQSTTWEALQELVKEPEETEEKQKKRKRNWSFAPFSFPLSTKLCVALLTLSVSCNLYVITKDSIQPAMVNAKQDEQSEKQKKTIQMLEQEKTKLQKKMQDKESEIKEIVGQLKIVIEENKKLQQKQATVPPAQ
;
A
#
# COMPACT_ATOMS: atom_id res chain seq x y z
N MET A 1 -6.82 -10.85 -0.11
CA MET A 1 -7.72 -9.69 -0.32
C MET A 1 -7.65 -9.32 -1.80
N ILE A 2 -8.76 -8.93 -2.44
CA ILE A 2 -8.75 -8.51 -3.86
C ILE A 2 -9.07 -7.01 -3.90
N ILE A 3 -8.20 -6.24 -4.57
CA ILE A 3 -8.32 -4.79 -4.72
C ILE A 3 -8.42 -4.46 -6.22
N VAL A 4 -9.29 -3.53 -6.60
CA VAL A 4 -9.28 -2.98 -7.97
C VAL A 4 -8.08 -2.05 -8.08
N PHE A 5 -7.19 -2.30 -9.03
CA PHE A 5 -5.98 -1.51 -9.23
C PHE A 5 -5.83 -1.14 -10.69
N GLY A 6 -5.95 0.15 -11.00
CA GLY A 6 -5.86 0.68 -12.36
C GLY A 6 -6.78 -0.08 -13.33
N ASP A 7 -6.17 -0.91 -14.15
CA ASP A 7 -6.83 -1.66 -15.22
C ASP A 7 -7.16 -3.12 -14.88
N GLY A 8 -6.92 -3.53 -13.65
CA GLY A 8 -7.10 -4.91 -13.25
C GLY A 8 -7.38 -5.07 -11.78
N THR A 9 -6.96 -6.21 -11.25
CA THR A 9 -7.14 -6.56 -9.85
C THR A 9 -5.82 -7.02 -9.24
N VAL A 10 -5.58 -6.61 -8.01
CA VAL A 10 -4.46 -7.08 -7.20
C VAL A 10 -5.01 -8.05 -6.18
N GLU A 11 -4.55 -9.29 -6.25
CA GLU A 11 -4.75 -10.27 -5.20
C GLU A 11 -3.55 -10.25 -4.26
N GLU A 12 -3.83 -10.04 -2.98
CA GLU A 12 -2.83 -10.05 -1.93
C GLU A 12 -2.77 -11.43 -1.25
N THR A 13 -1.62 -12.10 -1.35
CA THR A 13 -1.32 -13.37 -0.67
C THR A 13 -0.42 -13.15 0.55
N ALA A 14 0.10 -14.21 1.19
CA ALA A 14 1.03 -14.06 2.32
C ALA A 14 2.38 -13.46 1.89
N THR A 15 2.87 -13.82 0.70
CA THR A 15 4.24 -13.52 0.24
C THR A 15 4.28 -12.66 -1.01
N GLU A 16 3.17 -12.50 -1.73
CA GLU A 16 3.15 -11.81 -3.02
C GLU A 16 1.94 -10.88 -3.19
N TYR A 17 2.10 -9.89 -4.06
CA TYR A 17 1.02 -9.19 -4.73
C TYR A 17 0.89 -9.72 -6.16
N VAL A 18 -0.29 -10.20 -6.53
CA VAL A 18 -0.57 -10.73 -7.87
C VAL A 18 -1.45 -9.74 -8.61
N TYR A 19 -0.88 -8.97 -9.53
CA TYR A 19 -1.64 -8.06 -10.38
C TYR A 19 -2.05 -8.77 -11.67
N ARG A 20 -3.34 -8.71 -11.98
CA ARG A 20 -3.95 -9.34 -13.16
C ARG A 20 -4.79 -8.36 -13.94
N PHE A 21 -4.59 -8.30 -15.25
CA PHE A 21 -5.44 -7.55 -16.18
C PHE A 21 -5.58 -8.27 -17.53
N SER A 22 -6.67 -8.03 -18.24
CA SER A 22 -6.92 -8.66 -19.55
C SER A 22 -5.84 -8.28 -20.56
N LYS A 23 -5.36 -9.25 -21.34
CA LYS A 23 -4.45 -9.04 -22.48
C LYS A 23 -4.99 -8.02 -23.47
N THR A 24 -6.31 -7.92 -23.63
CA THR A 24 -6.95 -6.95 -24.55
C THR A 24 -6.68 -5.48 -24.18
N LYS A 25 -6.20 -5.21 -22.97
CA LYS A 25 -5.81 -3.86 -22.54
C LYS A 25 -4.38 -3.49 -22.94
N LEU A 26 -3.59 -4.42 -23.46
CA LEU A 26 -2.29 -4.11 -24.02
C LEU A 26 -2.47 -3.38 -25.35
N LYS A 27 -1.70 -2.31 -25.57
CA LYS A 27 -1.64 -1.63 -26.88
C LYS A 27 -0.98 -2.52 -27.93
N GLN A 28 -0.02 -3.35 -27.50
CA GLN A 28 0.68 -4.34 -28.31
C GLN A 28 1.29 -5.41 -27.41
N GLU A 29 1.55 -6.60 -27.96
CA GLU A 29 2.28 -7.65 -27.25
C GLU A 29 3.78 -7.36 -27.29
N ALA A 30 4.43 -7.34 -26.13
CA ALA A 30 5.87 -7.17 -26.01
C ALA A 30 6.42 -7.94 -24.80
N PRO A 31 7.74 -8.27 -24.80
CA PRO A 31 8.36 -8.99 -23.70
C PRO A 31 8.31 -8.23 -22.38
N PHE A 32 8.10 -8.96 -21.27
CA PHE A 32 8.03 -8.40 -19.92
C PHE A 32 9.39 -8.34 -19.19
N ASP A 33 10.51 -8.61 -19.87
CA ASP A 33 11.84 -8.71 -19.25
C ASP A 33 12.23 -7.43 -18.49
N ARG A 34 11.86 -6.26 -19.02
CA ARG A 34 12.14 -4.96 -18.39
C ARG A 34 11.40 -4.74 -17.07
N ILE A 35 10.28 -5.43 -16.83
CA ILE A 35 9.55 -5.37 -15.55
C ILE A 35 10.27 -6.17 -14.48
N LYS A 36 10.89 -7.30 -14.86
CA LYS A 36 11.62 -8.18 -13.94
C LYS A 36 12.96 -7.59 -13.49
N GLN A 37 13.42 -6.51 -14.11
CA GLN A 37 14.66 -5.82 -13.71
C GLN A 37 14.50 -5.19 -12.32
N THR A 38 15.40 -5.54 -11.40
CA THR A 38 15.46 -4.98 -10.05
C THR A 38 15.73 -3.48 -10.09
N LYS A 39 14.85 -2.70 -9.46
CA LYS A 39 15.04 -1.27 -9.22
C LYS A 39 14.78 -1.00 -7.74
N SER A 40 15.61 -0.18 -7.10
CA SER A 40 15.51 0.06 -5.65
C SER A 40 14.19 0.69 -5.20
N TYR A 41 13.52 1.41 -6.09
CA TYR A 41 12.22 2.04 -5.85
C TYR A 41 11.03 1.16 -6.27
N LEU A 42 11.26 -0.08 -6.70
CA LEU A 42 10.21 -1.03 -7.05
C LEU A 42 10.23 -2.24 -6.11
N LEU A 43 9.06 -2.84 -5.91
CA LEU A 43 8.99 -4.22 -5.41
C LEU A 43 9.56 -5.18 -6.47
N PRO A 44 10.30 -6.22 -6.07
CA PRO A 44 10.82 -7.21 -7.00
C PRO A 44 9.68 -7.90 -7.76
N CYS A 45 9.70 -7.86 -9.09
CA CYS A 45 8.77 -8.62 -9.91
C CYS A 45 9.37 -10.00 -10.23
N THR A 46 8.84 -11.04 -9.60
CA THR A 46 9.33 -12.43 -9.71
C THR A 46 8.74 -13.14 -10.92
N PHE A 47 7.58 -12.69 -11.41
CA PHE A 47 6.87 -13.33 -12.52
C PHE A 47 6.10 -12.31 -13.35
N ALA A 48 6.14 -12.46 -14.68
CA ALA A 48 5.39 -11.64 -15.61
C ALA A 48 5.17 -12.39 -16.93
N GLU A 49 3.94 -12.86 -17.16
CA GLU A 49 3.56 -13.63 -18.36
C GLU A 49 2.08 -13.45 -18.73
N ILE A 50 1.72 -13.84 -19.95
CA ILE A 50 0.33 -13.95 -20.40
C ILE A 50 -0.15 -15.39 -20.20
N ILE A 51 -1.16 -15.59 -19.36
CA ILE A 51 -1.75 -16.90 -19.09
C ILE A 51 -3.26 -16.81 -19.33
N ARG A 52 -3.77 -17.66 -20.23
CA ARG A 52 -5.22 -17.81 -20.52
C ARG A 52 -5.93 -16.48 -20.83
N GLY A 53 -5.26 -15.58 -21.54
CA GLY A 53 -5.83 -14.28 -21.95
C GLY A 53 -5.65 -13.16 -20.93
N ASP A 54 -5.05 -13.42 -19.77
CA ASP A 54 -4.68 -12.41 -18.78
C ASP A 54 -3.17 -12.18 -18.77
N VAL A 55 -2.76 -10.94 -18.57
CA VAL A 55 -1.40 -10.62 -18.10
C VAL A 55 -1.37 -10.81 -16.59
N ILE A 56 -0.41 -11.58 -16.09
CA ILE A 56 -0.21 -11.86 -14.66
C ILE A 56 1.19 -11.39 -14.28
N LEU A 57 1.25 -10.45 -13.33
CA LEU A 57 2.47 -9.96 -12.72
C LEU A 57 2.49 -10.35 -11.25
N ARG A 58 3.58 -10.91 -10.74
CA ARG A 58 3.76 -11.21 -9.32
C ARG A 58 4.90 -10.39 -8.76
N TYR A 59 4.64 -9.77 -7.61
CA TYR A 59 5.58 -8.93 -6.90
C TYR A 59 5.82 -9.49 -5.50
N GLU A 60 7.08 -9.60 -5.11
CA GLU A 60 7.46 -10.07 -3.79
C GLU A 60 7.10 -9.02 -2.73
N LYS A 61 6.52 -9.49 -1.63
CA LYS A 61 6.20 -8.65 -0.47
C LYS A 61 7.40 -8.46 0.42
N GLU A 62 7.52 -7.24 0.94
CA GLU A 62 8.47 -6.94 2.00
C GLU A 62 7.69 -6.58 3.27
N SER A 63 7.85 -7.38 4.32
CA SER A 63 7.02 -7.35 5.54
C SER A 63 7.07 -6.03 6.33
N HIS A 64 8.11 -5.23 6.10
CA HIS A 64 8.33 -3.96 6.79
C HIS A 64 7.66 -2.77 6.07
N LEU A 65 7.09 -2.98 4.89
CA LEU A 65 6.39 -1.97 4.11
C LEU A 65 4.91 -1.86 4.49
N LEU A 66 4.41 -0.62 4.50
CA LEU A 66 3.02 -0.26 4.71
C LEU A 66 2.42 0.26 3.40
N SER A 67 1.18 -0.11 3.11
CA SER A 67 0.44 0.46 1.97
C SER A 67 0.19 1.95 2.17
N PHE A 68 0.39 2.75 1.12
CA PHE A 68 0.15 4.19 1.14
C PHE A 68 -1.32 4.56 1.40
N SER A 69 -2.27 3.64 1.19
CA SER A 69 -3.67 3.81 1.62
C SER A 69 -3.81 4.17 3.11
N ARG A 70 -2.81 3.80 3.95
CA ARG A 70 -2.79 4.11 5.39
C ARG A 70 -2.13 5.43 5.74
N ILE A 71 -1.56 6.15 4.76
CA ILE A 71 -0.73 7.35 5.03
C ILE A 71 -1.51 8.43 5.79
N GLN A 72 -2.82 8.55 5.57
CA GLN A 72 -3.69 9.52 6.25
C GLN A 72 -3.69 9.34 7.79
N GLN A 73 -3.42 8.12 8.27
CA GLN A 73 -3.38 7.75 9.69
C GLN A 73 -2.03 8.08 10.35
N GLU A 74 -1.00 8.36 9.56
CA GLU A 74 0.32 8.70 10.08
C GLU A 74 0.36 10.17 10.55
N ASN A 75 1.35 10.49 11.38
CA ASN A 75 1.58 11.87 11.79
C ASN A 75 2.17 12.72 10.64
N GLU A 76 2.05 14.03 10.77
CA GLU A 76 2.50 15.03 9.79
C GLU A 76 3.98 14.83 9.37
N ALA A 77 4.86 14.48 10.31
CA ALA A 77 6.28 14.31 10.03
C ALA A 77 6.54 13.09 9.12
N ILE A 78 5.89 11.95 9.38
CA ILE A 78 5.99 10.77 8.52
C ILE A 78 5.36 11.06 7.15
N LYS A 79 4.19 11.70 7.11
CA LYS A 79 3.53 12.12 5.86
C LYS A 79 4.48 12.95 4.99
N ARG A 80 5.05 14.02 5.54
CA ARG A 80 6.00 14.90 4.83
C ARG A 80 7.23 14.15 4.34
N LYS A 81 7.82 13.30 5.18
CA LYS A 81 8.98 12.49 4.80
C LYS A 81 8.70 11.60 3.58
N VAL A 82 7.62 10.83 3.64
CA VAL A 82 7.23 9.88 2.59
C VAL A 82 6.85 10.62 1.32
N VAL A 83 6.04 11.67 1.43
CA VAL A 83 5.59 12.49 0.30
C VAL A 83 6.77 13.19 -0.38
N SER A 84 7.70 13.76 0.39
CA SER A 84 8.90 14.40 -0.17
C SER A 84 9.71 13.41 -1.02
N ARG A 85 9.89 12.18 -0.52
CA ARG A 85 10.58 11.12 -1.26
C ARG A 85 9.81 10.69 -2.53
N LEU A 86 8.48 10.63 -2.47
CA LEU A 86 7.61 10.34 -3.61
C LEU A 86 7.69 11.42 -4.70
N VAL A 87 7.58 12.69 -4.32
CA VAL A 87 7.67 13.82 -5.26
C VAL A 87 9.01 13.79 -5.97
N HIS A 88 10.10 13.63 -5.21
CA HIS A 88 11.44 13.50 -5.78
C HIS A 88 11.53 12.31 -6.75
N LEU A 89 11.04 11.13 -6.36
CA LEU A 89 11.03 9.95 -7.22
C LEU A 89 10.29 10.16 -8.54
N PHE A 90 9.12 10.81 -8.50
CA PHE A 90 8.34 11.09 -9.70
C PHE A 90 8.97 12.15 -10.60
N GLN A 91 9.63 13.16 -10.02
CA GLN A 91 10.40 14.15 -10.75
C GLN A 91 11.65 13.54 -11.40
N THR A 92 12.39 12.68 -10.70
CA THR A 92 13.62 12.04 -11.21
C THR A 92 13.33 11.05 -12.32
N HIS A 93 12.20 10.34 -12.25
CA HIS A 93 11.84 9.30 -13.22
C HIS A 93 10.66 9.71 -14.12
N GLN A 94 10.65 10.95 -14.61
CA GLN A 94 9.60 11.49 -15.49
C GLN A 94 9.38 10.67 -16.76
N GLU A 95 10.45 10.09 -17.31
CA GLU A 95 10.37 9.27 -18.54
C GLU A 95 9.77 7.88 -18.33
N THR A 96 9.64 7.45 -17.08
CA THR A 96 9.04 6.14 -16.74
C THR A 96 7.56 6.31 -16.37
N MET A 97 6.74 5.32 -16.70
CA MET A 97 5.31 5.35 -16.36
C MET A 97 5.07 4.79 -14.95
N LEU A 98 5.42 5.59 -13.93
CA LEU A 98 5.06 5.30 -12.54
C LEU A 98 3.71 5.94 -12.23
N LEU A 99 2.77 5.14 -11.76
CA LEU A 99 1.41 5.59 -11.46
C LEU A 99 1.33 6.14 -10.03
N PRO A 100 0.99 7.43 -9.82
CA PRO A 100 0.83 8.02 -8.49
C PRO A 100 -0.53 7.65 -7.89
N ILE A 101 -0.75 6.35 -7.66
CA ILE A 101 -1.97 5.78 -7.04
C ILE A 101 -1.59 5.24 -5.66
N PRO A 102 -2.40 5.46 -4.61
CA PRO A 102 -2.11 4.92 -3.28
C PRO A 102 -1.83 3.42 -3.27
N ASP A 103 -2.62 2.63 -3.99
CA ASP A 103 -2.47 1.18 -4.07
C ASP A 103 -1.21 0.72 -4.81
N ASN A 104 -0.57 1.63 -5.57
CA ASN A 104 0.72 1.34 -6.20
C ASN A 104 1.90 1.56 -5.25
N ILE A 105 1.69 2.24 -4.12
CA ILE A 105 2.77 2.82 -3.33
C ILE A 105 2.84 2.16 -1.95
N PHE A 106 4.06 1.90 -1.54
CA PHE A 106 4.41 1.33 -0.26
C PHE A 106 5.49 2.19 0.40
N TYR A 107 5.45 2.27 1.72
CA TYR A 107 6.40 3.08 2.47
C TYR A 107 6.80 2.47 3.80
N THR A 108 7.90 2.95 4.36
CA THR A 108 8.28 2.67 5.74
C THR A 108 8.15 3.93 6.59
N LYS A 109 8.01 3.77 7.91
CA LYS A 109 8.05 4.92 8.85
C LYS A 109 9.39 5.68 8.82
N LYS A 110 10.44 5.09 8.21
CA LYS A 110 11.72 5.74 7.98
C LYS A 110 11.75 6.60 6.72
N GLY A 111 10.69 6.60 5.91
CA GLY A 111 10.60 7.41 4.69
C GLY A 111 11.06 6.71 3.41
N GLU A 112 11.38 5.42 3.48
CA GLU A 112 11.59 4.63 2.27
C GLU A 112 10.27 4.48 1.51
N VAL A 113 10.36 4.48 0.19
CA VAL A 113 9.22 4.40 -0.72
C VAL A 113 9.54 3.38 -1.81
N LYS A 114 8.59 2.47 -2.04
CA LYS A 114 8.61 1.52 -3.15
C LYS A 114 7.28 1.52 -3.88
N LEU A 115 7.32 1.23 -5.18
CA LEU A 115 6.13 1.02 -5.99
C LEU A 115 6.03 -0.43 -6.43
N MET A 116 4.82 -0.94 -6.50
CA MET A 116 4.58 -2.29 -7.02
C MET A 116 4.68 -2.29 -8.55
N TYR A 117 3.97 -1.39 -9.21
CA TYR A 117 3.75 -1.39 -10.65
C TYR A 117 4.41 -0.18 -11.34
N GLN A 118 5.19 -0.50 -12.38
CA GLN A 118 5.65 0.43 -13.40
C GLN A 118 5.09 -0.04 -14.74
N ALA A 119 4.34 0.83 -15.43
CA ALA A 119 3.84 0.49 -16.75
C ALA A 119 4.97 0.56 -17.79
N MET A 120 4.96 -0.36 -18.75
CA MET A 120 5.70 -0.22 -20.00
C MET A 120 4.83 0.50 -21.05
N ASP A 121 5.41 0.97 -22.15
CA ASP A 121 4.69 1.78 -23.16
C ASP A 121 3.43 1.11 -23.73
N HIS A 122 3.46 -0.23 -23.80
CA HIS A 122 2.38 -1.07 -24.31
C HIS A 122 1.37 -1.50 -23.24
N MET A 123 1.62 -1.21 -21.98
CA MET A 123 0.76 -1.58 -20.87
C MET A 123 -0.26 -0.50 -20.58
N PRO A 124 -1.40 -0.87 -19.97
CA PRO A 124 -2.45 0.09 -19.71
C PRO A 124 -2.09 1.00 -18.53
N VAL A 125 -2.56 2.24 -18.63
CA VAL A 125 -2.38 3.34 -17.66
C VAL A 125 -3.69 4.12 -17.53
N THR A 126 -4.84 3.45 -17.67
CA THR A 126 -6.15 4.10 -17.75
C THR A 126 -6.37 5.00 -16.54
N GLY A 127 -6.87 6.21 -16.80
CA GLY A 127 -7.04 7.27 -15.79
C GLY A 127 -5.79 8.12 -15.53
N PHE A 128 -4.64 7.77 -16.11
CA PHE A 128 -3.38 8.49 -15.95
C PHE A 128 -2.85 9.01 -17.28
N ASN A 129 -2.85 10.33 -17.42
CA ASN A 129 -2.19 11.02 -18.51
C ASN A 129 -0.73 11.30 -18.12
N ARG A 130 0.23 10.73 -18.86
CA ARG A 130 1.67 10.96 -18.66
C ARG A 130 2.02 12.45 -18.67
N ASN A 131 1.39 13.21 -19.56
CA ASN A 131 1.65 14.64 -19.72
C ASN A 131 1.09 15.48 -18.57
N ASP A 132 0.25 14.89 -17.71
CA ASP A 132 -0.39 15.56 -16.57
C ASP A 132 0.06 14.94 -15.22
N ARG A 133 1.25 14.35 -15.19
CA ARG A 133 1.78 13.63 -14.01
C ARG A 133 1.88 14.52 -12.76
N LEU A 134 2.18 15.81 -12.94
CA LEU A 134 2.21 16.76 -11.83
C LEU A 134 0.83 16.86 -11.16
N THR A 135 -0.24 16.98 -11.93
CA THR A 135 -1.62 17.02 -11.42
C THR A 135 -1.99 15.73 -10.71
N HIS A 136 -1.66 14.57 -11.28
CA HIS A 136 -1.90 13.28 -10.61
C HIS A 136 -1.12 13.16 -9.30
N THR A 137 0.11 13.68 -9.25
CA THR A 137 0.89 13.74 -8.02
C THR A 137 0.24 14.66 -6.99
N LYS A 138 -0.22 15.85 -7.39
CA LYS A 138 -0.98 16.75 -6.47
C LYS A 138 -2.21 16.08 -5.87
N ARG A 139 -2.94 15.27 -6.66
CA ARG A 139 -4.10 14.50 -6.17
C ARG A 139 -3.71 13.45 -5.14
N LEU A 140 -2.58 12.76 -5.35
CA LEU A 140 -2.01 11.82 -4.37
C LEU A 140 -1.61 12.54 -3.07
N LEU A 141 -1.04 13.73 -3.18
CA LEU A 141 -0.69 14.57 -2.04
C LEU A 141 -1.94 15.07 -1.31
N ALA A 142 -2.97 15.47 -2.05
CA ALA A 142 -4.26 15.84 -1.48
C ALA A 142 -4.86 14.67 -0.70
N PHE A 143 -4.81 13.45 -1.23
CA PHE A 143 -5.20 12.25 -0.48
C PHE A 143 -4.39 12.12 0.82
N ALA A 144 -3.06 12.27 0.79
CA ALA A 144 -2.23 12.09 1.98
C ALA A 144 -2.50 13.10 3.12
N PHE A 145 -2.86 14.34 2.76
CA PHE A 145 -3.05 15.46 3.71
C PHE A 145 -4.51 15.87 3.91
N SER A 146 -5.47 15.15 3.35
CA SER A 146 -6.90 15.30 3.61
C SER A 146 -7.46 14.04 4.28
N ASN A 147 -8.76 14.07 4.56
CA ASN A 147 -9.53 12.90 5.00
C ASN A 147 -10.38 12.34 3.85
N GLU A 148 -10.13 12.76 2.61
CA GLU A 148 -10.90 12.37 1.44
C GLU A 148 -10.42 11.03 0.85
N SER A 149 -11.31 10.36 0.13
CA SER A 149 -10.92 9.21 -0.71
C SER A 149 -10.08 9.67 -1.90
N PHE A 150 -9.24 8.78 -2.44
CA PHE A 150 -8.43 9.12 -3.61
C PHE A 150 -9.31 9.41 -4.84
N GLU A 151 -10.43 8.71 -4.97
CA GLU A 151 -11.45 8.94 -6.00
C GLU A 151 -12.04 10.35 -5.90
N ALA A 152 -12.36 10.82 -4.68
CA ALA A 152 -12.83 12.20 -4.47
C ALA A 152 -11.74 13.23 -4.83
N CYS A 153 -10.47 12.96 -4.51
CA CYS A 153 -9.35 13.81 -4.91
C CYS A 153 -9.18 13.89 -6.44
N MET A 154 -9.50 12.81 -7.17
CA MET A 154 -9.48 12.79 -8.64
C MET A 154 -10.57 13.69 -9.25
N LEU A 155 -11.75 13.75 -8.61
CA LEU A 155 -12.91 14.53 -9.06
C LEU A 155 -12.85 16.03 -8.71
N GLN A 156 -11.77 16.49 -8.07
CA GLN A 156 -11.59 17.89 -7.62
C GLN A 156 -12.65 18.40 -6.64
N SER A 157 -13.40 17.51 -5.98
CA SER A 157 -14.43 17.86 -4.99
C SER A 157 -13.87 18.10 -3.59
N VAL A 158 -12.55 18.22 -3.44
CA VAL A 158 -11.91 18.38 -2.13
C VAL A 158 -12.18 19.79 -1.63
N GLU A 159 -12.88 19.91 -0.49
CA GLU A 159 -13.01 21.19 0.18
C GLU A 159 -11.62 21.69 0.61
N MET A 160 -11.13 22.69 -0.10
CA MET A 160 -9.80 23.29 0.09
C MET A 160 -9.78 24.22 1.31
N ARG A 161 -10.16 23.70 2.48
CA ARG A 161 -10.14 24.44 3.75
C ARG A 161 -8.72 24.59 4.32
N ASN A 162 -7.75 23.82 3.82
CA ASN A 162 -6.38 23.80 4.28
C ASN A 162 -5.46 24.61 3.34
N GLU A 163 -4.82 25.66 3.88
CA GLU A 163 -3.85 26.52 3.16
C GLU A 163 -2.72 25.71 2.52
N PHE A 164 -2.23 24.66 3.19
CA PHE A 164 -1.18 23.80 2.65
C PHE A 164 -1.65 23.06 1.39
N LEU A 165 -2.89 22.57 1.37
CA LEU A 165 -3.47 21.93 0.19
C LEU A 165 -3.69 22.94 -0.94
N GLN A 166 -4.09 24.17 -0.61
CA GLN A 166 -4.22 25.25 -1.61
C GLN A 166 -2.88 25.52 -2.31
N HIS A 167 -1.79 25.63 -1.54
CA HIS A 167 -0.45 25.81 -2.11
C HIS A 167 -0.01 24.61 -2.98
N ILE A 168 -0.35 23.38 -2.60
CA ILE A 168 -0.10 22.19 -3.44
C ILE A 168 -0.79 22.33 -4.79
N TYR A 169 -2.07 22.71 -4.83
CA TYR A 169 -2.81 22.84 -6.08
C TYR A 169 -2.32 24.00 -6.94
N GLN A 170 -1.95 25.12 -6.32
CA GLN A 170 -1.42 26.31 -6.99
C GLN A 170 0.00 26.12 -7.57
N SER A 171 0.80 25.19 -7.02
CA SER A 171 2.16 24.94 -7.52
C SER A 171 2.17 24.53 -9.00
N THR A 172 2.93 25.19 -9.87
CA THR A 172 2.93 24.87 -11.31
C THR A 172 4.14 24.04 -11.76
N THR A 173 5.14 23.89 -10.89
CA THR A 173 6.39 23.20 -11.19
C THR A 173 6.69 22.10 -10.17
N TRP A 174 7.53 21.13 -10.56
CA TRP A 174 7.99 20.07 -9.67
C TRP A 174 8.82 20.62 -8.53
N GLU A 175 9.64 21.63 -8.80
CA GLU A 175 10.52 22.29 -7.84
C GLU A 175 9.68 22.98 -6.76
N ALA A 176 8.65 23.74 -7.16
CA ALA A 176 7.74 24.38 -6.22
C ALA A 176 7.01 23.34 -5.36
N LEU A 177 6.54 22.24 -5.97
CA LEU A 177 5.90 21.17 -5.23
C LEU A 177 6.87 20.49 -4.24
N GLN A 178 8.12 20.28 -4.64
CA GLN A 178 9.15 19.68 -3.80
C GLN A 178 9.49 20.57 -2.60
N GLU A 179 9.66 21.88 -2.79
CA GLU A 179 9.89 22.83 -1.70
C GLU A 179 8.74 22.83 -0.68
N LEU A 180 7.48 22.78 -1.14
CA LEU A 180 6.32 22.74 -0.24
C LEU A 180 6.28 21.51 0.66
N VAL A 181 6.71 20.36 0.14
CA VAL A 181 6.65 19.08 0.88
C VAL A 181 7.94 18.74 1.62
N LYS A 182 9.00 19.55 1.48
CA LYS A 182 10.23 19.35 2.26
C LYS A 182 9.91 19.33 3.74
N GLU A 183 10.64 18.49 4.46
CA GLU A 183 10.63 18.55 5.91
C GLU A 183 11.07 19.96 6.32
N PRO A 184 10.34 20.63 7.22
CA PRO A 184 10.86 21.86 7.79
C PRO A 184 12.18 21.51 8.45
N GLU A 185 13.28 22.08 7.95
CA GLU A 185 14.58 21.90 8.58
C GLU A 185 14.40 22.23 10.06
N GLU A 186 14.81 21.30 10.94
CA GLU A 186 14.89 21.61 12.36
C GLU A 186 15.81 22.83 12.48
N THR A 187 15.21 24.00 12.64
CA THR A 187 15.93 25.28 12.75
C THR A 187 17.06 25.08 13.74
N GLU A 188 18.28 25.53 13.41
CA GLU A 188 19.47 25.28 14.22
C GLU A 188 19.28 25.54 15.72
N GLU A 189 18.32 26.41 16.10
CA GLU A 189 17.90 26.63 17.48
C GLU A 189 17.34 25.38 18.21
N LYS A 190 16.57 24.50 17.55
CA LYS A 190 16.06 23.26 18.15
C LYS A 190 17.17 22.22 18.30
N GLN A 191 18.10 22.15 17.34
CA GLN A 191 19.29 21.31 17.47
C GLN A 191 20.26 21.84 18.53
N LYS A 192 20.42 23.16 18.66
CA LYS A 192 21.18 23.79 19.75
C LYS A 192 20.51 23.55 21.10
N LYS A 193 19.17 23.59 21.23
CA LYS A 193 18.47 23.24 22.48
C LYS A 193 18.60 21.76 22.85
N ARG A 194 18.57 20.84 21.86
CA ARG A 194 18.85 19.41 22.08
C ARG A 194 20.32 19.12 22.45
N LYS A 195 21.28 19.80 21.80
CA LYS A 195 22.72 19.67 22.13
C LYS A 195 23.11 20.38 23.43
N ARG A 196 22.41 21.46 23.81
CA ARG A 196 22.67 22.21 25.06
C ARG A 196 22.15 21.48 26.31
N ASN A 197 21.18 20.57 26.14
CA ASN A 197 20.78 19.62 27.19
C ASN A 197 21.65 18.36 27.26
N TRP A 198 22.69 18.27 26.41
CA TRP A 198 23.70 17.22 26.43
C TRP A 198 25.10 17.84 26.62
N SER A 199 25.25 18.71 27.62
CA SER A 199 26.58 18.95 28.18
C SER A 199 26.92 17.77 29.10
N PHE A 200 27.73 16.86 28.60
CA PHE A 200 28.55 16.01 29.45
C PHE A 200 29.36 16.92 30.40
N ALA A 201 29.00 16.91 31.68
CA ALA A 201 29.97 17.24 32.71
C ALA A 201 31.10 16.21 32.62
N PRO A 202 32.38 16.60 32.69
CA PRO A 202 33.48 15.63 32.69
C PRO A 202 33.40 14.85 34.00
N PHE A 203 32.83 13.64 33.95
CA PHE A 203 32.82 12.72 35.08
C PHE A 203 34.23 12.20 35.29
N SER A 204 34.92 12.76 36.28
CA SER A 204 36.01 12.09 36.98
C SER A 204 35.41 10.89 37.72
N PHE A 205 35.69 9.68 37.24
CA PHE A 205 35.18 8.47 37.88
C PHE A 205 36.02 8.12 39.12
N PRO A 206 35.43 8.02 40.33
CA PRO A 206 36.14 7.51 41.49
C PRO A 206 36.32 5.98 41.37
N LEU A 207 37.31 5.45 42.10
CA LEU A 207 37.81 4.06 42.08
C LEU A 207 36.72 2.97 42.26
N SER A 208 35.51 3.34 42.68
CA SER A 208 34.37 2.45 42.95
C SER A 208 33.70 1.88 41.69
N THR A 209 33.75 2.55 40.53
CA THR A 209 33.09 2.04 39.30
C THR A 209 33.86 0.92 38.61
N LYS A 210 35.19 0.82 38.81
CA LYS A 210 35.98 -0.32 38.33
C LYS A 210 35.63 -1.62 39.09
N LEU A 211 35.23 -1.50 40.36
CA LEU A 211 34.80 -2.63 41.18
C LEU A 211 33.44 -3.19 40.73
N CYS A 212 32.49 -2.31 40.37
CA CYS A 212 31.16 -2.71 39.91
C CYS A 212 31.19 -3.46 38.58
N VAL A 213 32.07 -3.07 37.64
CA VAL A 213 32.20 -3.76 36.35
C VAL A 213 32.82 -5.15 36.53
N ALA A 214 33.76 -5.32 37.46
CA ALA A 214 34.36 -6.63 37.77
C ALA A 214 33.38 -7.58 38.50
N LEU A 215 32.48 -7.04 39.34
CA LEU A 215 31.44 -7.84 40.01
C LEU A 215 30.33 -8.27 39.04
N LEU A 216 30.01 -7.46 38.03
CA LEU A 216 29.03 -7.80 36.99
C LEU A 216 29.54 -8.91 36.05
N THR A 217 30.83 -8.94 35.73
CA THR A 217 31.39 -10.02 34.88
C THR A 217 31.48 -11.35 35.62
N LEU A 218 31.72 -11.35 36.93
CA LEU A 218 31.68 -12.57 37.76
C LEU A 218 30.25 -13.13 37.93
N SER A 219 29.22 -12.28 37.98
CA SER A 219 27.83 -12.75 38.17
C SER A 219 27.27 -13.43 36.91
N VAL A 220 27.63 -12.94 35.71
CA VAL A 220 27.22 -13.55 34.44
C VAL A 220 27.88 -14.92 34.24
N SER A 221 29.13 -15.07 34.67
CA SER A 221 29.87 -16.34 34.55
C SER A 221 29.43 -17.40 35.57
N CYS A 222 29.04 -17.01 36.79
CA CYS A 222 28.40 -17.92 37.74
C CYS A 222 27.02 -18.41 37.26
N ASN A 223 26.22 -17.54 36.63
CA ASN A 223 24.90 -17.93 36.12
C ASN A 223 24.98 -18.93 34.94
N LEU A 224 25.97 -18.81 34.05
CA LEU A 224 26.17 -19.80 32.97
C LEU A 224 26.60 -21.18 33.49
N TYR A 225 27.35 -21.23 34.60
CA TYR A 225 27.82 -22.49 35.18
C TYR A 225 26.70 -23.24 35.94
N VAL A 226 25.74 -22.53 36.54
CA VAL A 226 24.59 -23.15 37.21
C VAL A 226 23.54 -23.65 36.20
N ILE A 227 23.30 -22.91 35.11
CA ILE A 227 22.34 -23.30 34.06
C ILE A 227 22.78 -24.56 33.30
N THR A 228 24.08 -24.86 33.24
CA THR A 228 24.58 -26.04 32.52
C THR A 228 24.61 -27.32 33.37
N LYS A 229 24.43 -27.23 34.70
CA LYS A 229 24.55 -28.39 35.60
C LYS A 229 23.22 -28.99 36.04
N ASP A 230 22.14 -28.19 36.10
CA ASP A 230 20.82 -28.66 36.52
C ASP A 230 19.81 -28.57 35.38
N SER A 231 19.38 -29.74 34.90
CA SER A 231 18.20 -29.92 34.07
C SER A 231 16.95 -29.53 34.87
N ILE A 232 16.54 -28.26 34.78
CA ILE A 232 15.31 -27.76 35.41
C ILE A 232 14.23 -27.69 34.34
N GLN A 233 13.25 -28.60 34.44
CA GLN A 233 11.98 -28.51 33.72
C GLN A 233 11.24 -27.22 34.15
N PRO A 234 10.63 -26.46 33.24
CA PRO A 234 9.91 -25.24 33.60
C PRO A 234 8.58 -25.57 34.31
N ALA A 235 8.40 -25.00 35.50
CA ALA A 235 7.17 -25.08 36.28
C ALA A 235 6.02 -24.26 35.66
N MET A 236 4.80 -24.80 35.79
CA MET A 236 3.53 -24.32 35.23
C MET A 236 3.16 -22.88 35.66
N VAL A 237 2.84 -22.03 34.67
CA VAL A 237 2.15 -20.73 34.85
C VAL A 237 0.68 -20.91 34.42
N ASN A 238 -0.14 -21.53 35.28
CA ASN A 238 -1.43 -22.10 34.89
C ASN A 238 -2.68 -21.28 35.28
N ALA A 239 -2.61 -19.94 35.40
CA ALA A 239 -3.80 -19.14 35.76
C ALA A 239 -4.09 -17.95 34.84
N LYS A 240 -3.08 -17.34 34.20
CA LYS A 240 -3.29 -16.21 33.26
C LYS A 240 -3.43 -16.64 31.80
N GLN A 241 -3.05 -17.88 31.48
CA GLN A 241 -3.07 -18.42 30.13
C GLN A 241 -4.47 -18.91 29.72
N ASP A 242 -5.27 -19.37 30.69
CA ASP A 242 -6.63 -19.87 30.44
C ASP A 242 -7.63 -18.73 30.14
N GLU A 243 -7.51 -17.59 30.82
CA GLU A 243 -8.37 -16.42 30.57
C GLU A 243 -8.11 -15.79 29.19
N GLN A 244 -6.84 -15.81 28.75
CA GLN A 244 -6.44 -15.33 27.42
C GLN A 244 -6.86 -16.32 26.31
N SER A 245 -6.79 -17.62 26.60
CA SER A 245 -7.30 -18.71 25.74
C SER A 245 -8.82 -18.62 25.54
N GLU A 246 -9.60 -18.36 26.59
CA GLU A 246 -11.06 -18.20 26.46
C GLU A 246 -11.45 -16.97 25.66
N LYS A 247 -10.77 -15.83 25.87
CA LYS A 247 -11.01 -14.61 25.09
C LYS A 247 -10.66 -14.82 23.61
N GLN A 248 -9.57 -15.53 23.31
CA GLN A 248 -9.24 -15.89 21.92
C GLN A 248 -10.27 -16.83 21.30
N LYS A 249 -10.75 -17.84 22.03
CA LYS A 249 -11.80 -18.76 21.54
C LYS A 249 -13.09 -18.02 21.21
N LYS A 250 -13.54 -17.09 22.06
CA LYS A 250 -14.74 -16.28 21.80
C LYS A 250 -14.58 -15.39 20.56
N THR A 251 -13.41 -14.78 20.37
CA THR A 251 -13.13 -13.96 19.17
C THR A 251 -13.12 -14.81 17.89
N ILE A 252 -12.50 -16.00 17.93
CA ILE A 252 -12.47 -16.92 16.79
C ILE A 252 -13.89 -17.37 16.43
N GLN A 253 -14.71 -17.72 17.42
CA GLN A 253 -16.08 -18.17 17.20
C GLN A 253 -16.97 -17.06 16.60
N MET A 254 -16.76 -15.80 17.01
CA MET A 254 -17.44 -14.64 16.43
C MET A 254 -17.05 -14.41 14.96
N LEU A 255 -15.74 -14.51 14.65
CA LEU A 255 -15.23 -14.39 13.29
C LEU A 255 -15.74 -15.51 12.37
N GLU A 256 -15.85 -16.75 12.87
CA GLU A 256 -16.44 -17.85 12.10
C GLU A 256 -17.91 -17.60 11.81
N GLN A 257 -18.70 -17.13 12.79
CA GLN A 257 -20.11 -16.77 12.56
C GLN A 257 -20.27 -15.65 11.53
N GLU A 258 -19.41 -14.63 11.57
CA GLU A 258 -19.44 -13.54 10.61
C GLU A 258 -19.05 -13.99 9.19
N LYS A 259 -18.03 -14.84 9.07
CA LYS A 259 -17.64 -15.47 7.81
C LYS A 259 -18.78 -16.31 7.22
N THR A 260 -19.50 -17.05 8.05
CA THR A 260 -20.64 -17.88 7.61
C THR A 260 -21.79 -17.01 7.10
N LYS A 261 -22.09 -15.89 7.78
CA LYS A 261 -23.08 -14.91 7.33
C LYS A 261 -22.70 -14.25 6.01
N LEU A 262 -21.42 -13.89 5.85
CA LEU A 262 -20.90 -13.31 4.61
C LEU A 262 -20.97 -14.29 3.44
N GLN A 263 -20.61 -15.57 3.66
CA GLN A 263 -20.76 -16.61 2.63
C GLN A 263 -22.20 -16.78 2.18
N LYS A 264 -23.16 -16.79 3.12
CA LYS A 264 -24.58 -16.87 2.78
C LYS A 264 -25.05 -15.67 1.96
N LYS A 265 -24.67 -14.45 2.36
CA LYS A 265 -24.98 -13.23 1.59
C LYS A 265 -24.38 -13.26 0.18
N MET A 266 -23.15 -13.75 0.03
CA MET A 266 -22.54 -13.91 -1.29
C MET A 266 -23.31 -14.90 -2.17
N GLN A 267 -23.74 -16.03 -1.60
CA GLN A 267 -24.48 -17.05 -2.32
C GLN A 267 -25.86 -16.54 -2.77
N ASP A 268 -26.55 -15.79 -1.90
CA ASP A 268 -27.82 -15.12 -2.23
C ASP A 268 -27.61 -14.12 -3.37
N LYS A 269 -26.55 -13.30 -3.32
CA LYS A 269 -26.22 -12.36 -4.40
C LYS A 269 -25.83 -13.04 -5.72
N GLU A 270 -25.17 -14.19 -5.66
CA GLU A 270 -24.85 -14.96 -6.87
C GLU A 270 -26.13 -15.53 -7.51
N SER A 271 -27.11 -15.97 -6.72
CA SER A 271 -28.41 -16.39 -7.25
C SER A 271 -29.18 -15.25 -7.90
N GLU A 272 -29.18 -14.07 -7.28
CA GLU A 272 -29.83 -12.86 -7.82
C GLU A 272 -29.20 -12.45 -9.16
N ILE A 273 -27.87 -12.50 -9.27
CA ILE A 273 -27.16 -12.22 -10.54
C ILE A 273 -27.51 -13.25 -11.61
N LYS A 274 -27.60 -14.55 -11.28
CA LYS A 274 -27.99 -15.59 -12.25
C LYS A 274 -29.40 -15.36 -12.78
N GLU A 275 -30.32 -14.94 -11.93
CA GLU A 275 -31.69 -14.62 -12.32
C GLU A 275 -31.74 -13.41 -13.27
N ILE A 276 -31.04 -12.32 -12.93
CA ILE A 276 -30.95 -11.11 -13.77
C ILE A 276 -30.33 -11.45 -15.14
N VAL A 277 -29.26 -12.25 -15.17
CA VAL A 277 -28.65 -12.71 -16.43
C VAL A 277 -29.61 -13.56 -17.25
N GLY A 278 -30.43 -14.39 -16.60
CA GLY A 278 -31.49 -15.17 -17.25
C GLY A 278 -32.52 -14.27 -17.92
N GLN A 279 -33.02 -13.27 -17.20
CA GLN A 279 -33.98 -12.29 -17.73
C GLN A 279 -33.40 -11.49 -18.90
N LEU A 280 -32.14 -11.03 -18.80
CA LEU A 280 -31.45 -10.33 -19.88
C LEU A 280 -31.33 -11.18 -21.16
N LYS A 281 -31.05 -12.48 -21.03
CA LYS A 281 -31.00 -13.39 -22.19
C LYS A 281 -32.35 -13.47 -22.90
N ILE A 282 -33.44 -13.57 -22.15
CA ILE A 282 -34.81 -13.60 -22.72
C ILE A 282 -35.08 -12.31 -23.50
N VAL A 283 -34.78 -11.15 -22.92
CA VAL A 283 -34.98 -9.85 -23.58
C VAL A 283 -34.14 -9.71 -24.86
N ILE A 284 -32.90 -10.20 -24.84
CA ILE A 284 -32.03 -10.20 -26.04
C ILE A 284 -32.63 -11.09 -27.14
N GLU A 285 -33.15 -12.26 -26.78
CA GLU A 285 -33.78 -13.20 -27.71
C GLU A 285 -35.04 -12.59 -28.35
N GLU A 286 -35.87 -11.90 -27.56
CA GLU A 286 -37.06 -11.20 -28.04
C GLU A 286 -36.72 -10.03 -28.96
N ASN A 287 -35.71 -9.23 -28.61
CA ASN A 287 -35.24 -8.14 -29.46
C ASN A 287 -34.70 -8.65 -30.80
N LYS A 288 -33.98 -9.79 -30.82
CA LYS A 288 -33.55 -10.42 -32.08
C LYS A 288 -34.74 -10.84 -32.95
N LYS A 289 -35.78 -11.42 -32.35
CA LYS A 289 -37.01 -11.81 -33.09
C LYS A 289 -37.75 -10.59 -33.64
N LEU A 290 -37.80 -9.47 -32.91
CA LEU A 290 -38.40 -8.22 -33.36
C LEU A 290 -37.63 -7.59 -34.54
N GLN A 291 -36.30 -7.59 -34.49
CA GLN A 291 -35.47 -7.12 -35.61
C GLN A 291 -35.64 -7.98 -36.86
N GLN A 292 -35.75 -9.31 -36.72
CA GLN A 292 -36.04 -10.19 -37.86
C GLN A 292 -37.42 -9.93 -38.47
N LYS A 293 -38.45 -9.62 -37.66
CA LYS A 293 -39.78 -9.25 -38.16
C LYS A 293 -39.80 -7.91 -38.90
N GLN A 294 -39.00 -6.94 -38.47
CA GLN A 294 -38.87 -5.65 -39.17
C GLN A 294 -38.13 -5.78 -40.50
N ALA A 295 -37.20 -6.73 -40.64
CA ALA A 295 -36.49 -7.00 -41.90
C ALA A 295 -37.36 -7.70 -42.97
N THR A 296 -38.52 -8.26 -42.60
CA THR A 296 -39.44 -8.95 -43.52
C THR A 296 -40.60 -8.10 -44.04
N VAL A 297 -40.72 -6.83 -43.65
CA VAL A 297 -41.75 -5.94 -44.21
C VAL A 297 -41.18 -5.29 -45.49
N PRO A 298 -41.76 -5.54 -46.68
CA PRO A 298 -41.28 -4.91 -47.91
C PRO A 298 -41.50 -3.39 -47.85
N PRO A 299 -40.64 -2.59 -48.50
CA PRO A 299 -40.86 -1.15 -48.57
C PRO A 299 -42.20 -0.91 -49.28
N ALA A 300 -43.08 -0.15 -48.63
CA ALA A 300 -44.33 0.31 -49.23
C ALA A 300 -44.00 1.13 -50.48
N GLN A 301 -44.48 0.67 -51.63
CA GLN A 301 -44.49 1.42 -52.90
C GLN A 301 -45.55 2.51 -52.86
#